data_AF-A0A2N5GN86-F1
#
_entry.id   AF-A0A2N5GN86-F1
#
_cell.length_a   1.000
_cell.length_b   1.000
_cell.length_c   1.000
_cell.angle_alpha   90.00
_cell.angle_beta   90.00
_cell.angle_gamma   90.00
#
_symmetry.space_group_name_H-M   'P 1'
#
loop_
_entity.id
_entity.type
_entity.pdbx_description
1 polymer ?
#
loop_
_entity_poly.entity_id
_entity_poly.type
_entity_poly.pdbx_seq_one_letter_code
_entity_poly.pdbx_strand_id
1 'polypeptide(L)' 'MDLPFIANPHGADTVPDLRKEIAQLKNNIIELEKCIFTIQQNCTHVFVEAEGYRKCTKCCKVEVCYY' A
#
# COMPACT_ATOMS: atom_id res chain seq x y z
N MET A 1 16.60 15.60 18.45
CA MET A 1 16.30 14.37 17.69
C MET A 1 15.83 14.84 16.33
N ASP A 2 16.79 15.04 15.44
CA ASP A 2 16.57 15.51 14.08
C ASP A 2 16.09 14.35 13.23
N LEU A 3 14.84 14.40 12.80
CA LEU A 3 14.30 13.50 11.79
C LEU A 3 15.12 13.67 10.51
N PRO A 4 15.63 12.59 9.89
CA PRO A 4 16.36 12.72 8.65
C PRO A 4 15.42 13.31 7.61
N PHE A 5 15.78 14.51 7.13
CA PHE A 5 15.17 15.18 6.00
C PHE A 5 15.17 14.16 4.86
N ILE A 6 13.97 13.69 4.46
CA ILE A 6 13.84 12.89 3.24
C ILE A 6 14.26 13.85 2.13
N ALA A 7 15.50 13.70 1.67
CA ALA A 7 16.06 14.51 0.60
C ALA A 7 15.11 14.37 -0.59
N ASN A 8 14.41 15.45 -0.93
CA ASN A 8 13.60 15.53 -2.12
C ASN A 8 14.55 15.50 -3.34
N PRO A 9 14.62 14.41 -4.13
CA PRO A 9 15.55 14.31 -5.24
C PRO A 9 15.12 15.16 -6.45
N HIS A 10 13.93 15.77 -6.42
CA HIS A 10 13.35 16.53 -7.53
C HIS A 10 13.96 17.93 -7.70
N GLY A 11 15.28 18.03 -7.65
CA GLY A 11 16.02 19.30 -7.78
C GLY A 11 16.01 19.91 -9.18
N ALA A 12 15.52 19.20 -10.21
CA ALA A 12 15.44 19.71 -11.57
C ALA A 12 14.49 18.90 -12.50
N ASP A 13 13.47 18.22 -11.98
CA ASP A 13 12.57 17.44 -12.85
C ASP A 13 11.56 18.37 -13.55
N THR A 14 11.49 18.27 -14.87
CA THR A 14 10.52 19.06 -15.63
C THR A 14 9.11 18.50 -15.41
N VAL A 15 8.07 19.33 -15.58
CA VAL A 15 6.67 18.88 -15.48
C VAL A 15 6.39 17.60 -16.30
N PRO A 16 6.95 17.42 -17.52
CA PRO A 16 6.89 16.14 -18.25
C PRO A 16 7.48 14.93 -17.52
N ASP A 17 8.64 15.07 -16.88
CA ASP A 17 9.31 13.98 -16.15
C ASP A 17 8.47 13.53 -14.95
N LEU A 18 7.95 14.50 -14.19
CA LEU A 18 7.04 14.25 -13.07
C LEU A 18 5.75 13.54 -13.54
N ARG A 19 5.19 13.92 -14.69
CA ARG A 19 4.01 13.23 -15.24
C ARG A 19 4.29 11.78 -15.61
N LYS A 20 5.47 11.51 -16.18
CA LYS A 20 5.91 10.15 -16.52
C LYS A 20 6.10 9.32 -15.27
N GLU A 21 6.73 9.87 -14.24
CA GLU A 21 6.92 9.21 -12.95
C GLU A 21 5.57 8.91 -12.28
N ILE A 22 4.64 9.86 -12.26
CA ILE A 22 3.28 9.64 -11.76
C ILE A 22 2.60 8.48 -12.51
N ALA A 23 2.72 8.42 -13.84
CA ALA A 23 2.13 7.33 -14.63
C ALA A 23 2.77 5.97 -14.27
N GLN A 24 4.08 5.92 -14.10
CA GLN A 24 4.80 4.71 -13.71
C GLN A 24 4.41 4.27 -12.30
N LEU A 25 4.36 5.19 -11.34
CA LEU A 25 3.94 4.91 -9.97
C LEU A 25 2.51 4.39 -9.90
N LYS A 26 1.59 4.95 -10.70
CA LYS A 26 0.21 4.43 -10.81
C LYS A 26 0.17 3.00 -11.33
N ASN A 27 0.96 2.67 -12.35
CA ASN A 27 1.04 1.30 -12.86
C ASN A 27 1.61 0.35 -11.80
N ASN A 28 2.65 0.77 -11.08
CA ASN A 28 3.22 -0.02 -9.99
C ASN A 28 2.19 -0.27 -8.88
N ILE A 29 1.40 0.74 -8.51
CA ILE A 29 0.32 0.58 -7.52
C ILE A 29 -0.68 -0.48 -8.00
N ILE A 30 -1.13 -0.42 -9.25
CA ILE A 30 -2.08 -1.38 -9.81
C ILE A 30 -1.53 -2.81 -9.75
N GLU A 31 -0.26 -3.02 -10.09
CA GLU A 31 0.35 -4.35 -10.03
C GLU A 31 0.51 -4.84 -8.59
N LEU A 32 0.91 -3.97 -7.67
CA LEU A 32 1.00 -4.30 -6.24
C LEU A 32 -0.37 -4.65 -5.65
N GLU A 33 -1.42 -3.92 -6.02
CA GLU A 33 -2.80 -4.22 -5.61
C GLU A 33 -3.25 -5.60 -6.10
N LYS A 34 -2.94 -5.97 -7.36
CA LYS A 34 -3.20 -7.31 -7.88
C LYS A 34 -2.45 -8.39 -7.08
N CYS A 35 -1.16 -8.16 -6.79
CA CYS A 35 -0.38 -9.10 -5.99
C CYS A 35 -0.96 -9.26 -4.58
N ILE A 36 -1.32 -8.16 -3.91
CA ILE A 36 -1.98 -8.18 -2.61
C ILE A 36 -3.28 -8.96 -2.69
N PHE A 37 -4.10 -8.71 -3.70
CA PHE A 37 -5.36 -9.41 -3.92
C PHE A 37 -5.15 -10.92 -4.07
N THR A 38 -4.20 -11.35 -4.91
CA THR A 38 -3.86 -12.76 -5.08
C THR A 38 -3.38 -13.39 -3.77
N ILE A 39 -2.51 -12.71 -3.01
CA ILE A 39 -2.05 -13.19 -1.70
C ILE A 39 -3.23 -13.35 -0.74
N GLN A 40 -4.12 -12.36 -0.69
CA GLN A 40 -5.27 -12.39 0.21
C GLN A 40 -6.27 -13.49 -0.18
N GLN A 41 -6.55 -13.68 -1.47
CA GLN A 41 -7.44 -14.75 -1.94
C GLN A 41 -6.93 -16.15 -1.62
N ASN A 42 -5.62 -16.36 -1.70
CA ASN A 42 -5.01 -17.67 -1.42
C ASN A 42 -4.60 -17.85 0.05
N CYS A 43 -4.85 -16.85 0.90
CA CYS A 43 -4.50 -16.92 2.30
C CYS A 43 -5.53 -17.76 3.08
N THR A 44 -5.06 -18.77 3.80
CA THR A 44 -5.85 -19.38 4.88
C THR A 44 -5.91 -18.40 6.05
N HIS A 45 -6.91 -17.52 6.02
CA HIS A 45 -7.04 -16.40 6.94
C HIS A 45 -7.10 -16.86 8.40
N VAL A 46 -6.30 -16.20 9.23
CA VAL A 46 -6.37 -16.30 10.70
C VAL A 46 -6.55 -14.88 11.21
N PHE A 47 -7.79 -14.56 11.53
CA PHE A 47 -8.18 -13.22 11.98
C PHE A 47 -7.95 -13.07 13.48
N VAL A 48 -7.43 -11.89 13.85
CA VAL A 48 -7.42 -11.40 15.22
C VAL A 48 -8.41 -10.25 15.29
N GLU A 49 -9.32 -10.31 16.25
CA GLU A 49 -10.32 -9.28 16.49
C GLU A 49 -9.71 -8.08 17.22
N ALA A 50 -10.17 -6.90 16.83
CA ALA A 50 -9.92 -5.62 17.46
C ALA A 50 -11.25 -4.86 17.54
N GLU A 51 -11.27 -3.72 18.22
CA GLU A 51 -12.49 -2.95 18.40
C GLU A 51 -13.00 -2.42 17.04
N GLY A 52 -14.11 -2.99 16.56
CA GLY A 52 -14.75 -2.62 15.30
C GLY A 52 -14.17 -3.25 14.03
N TYR A 53 -13.12 -4.07 14.10
CA TYR A 53 -12.55 -4.75 12.92
C TYR A 53 -11.80 -6.02 13.29
N ARG A 54 -11.54 -6.87 12.30
CA ARG A 54 -10.64 -8.01 12.42
C ARG A 54 -9.54 -7.92 11.36
N LYS A 55 -8.33 -8.34 11.73
CA LYS A 55 -7.17 -8.32 10.83
C LYS A 55 -6.56 -9.70 10.72
N CYS A 56 -6.31 -10.16 9.49
CA CYS A 56 -5.57 -11.39 9.25
C CYS A 56 -4.10 -11.19 9.66
N THR A 57 -3.58 -12.08 10.49
CA THR A 57 -2.18 -12.04 10.96
C THR A 57 -1.17 -12.37 9.87
N LYS A 58 -1.61 -13.07 8.81
CA LYS A 58 -0.74 -13.55 7.72
C LYS A 58 -0.66 -12.59 6.54
N CYS A 59 -1.81 -12.21 5.99
CA CYS A 59 -1.89 -11.37 4.79
C CYS A 59 -2.33 -9.92 5.08
N CYS A 60 -2.46 -9.56 6.35
CA CYS A 60 -2.87 -8.23 6.80
C CYS A 60 -4.24 -7.73 6.29
N LYS A 61 -5.06 -8.60 5.68
CA LYS A 61 -6.43 -8.27 5.27
C LYS A 61 -7.23 -7.78 6.48
N VAL A 62 -7.84 -6.61 6.35
CA VAL A 62 -8.72 -6.03 7.37
C VAL A 62 -10.17 -6.19 6.91
N GLU A 63 -11.03 -6.64 7.80
CA GLU A 63 -12.47 -6.69 7.61
C GLU A 63 -13.12 -5.89 8.74
N VAL A 64 -13.96 -4.94 8.39
CA VAL A 64 -14.64 -4.09 9.38
C VAL A 64 -15.88 -4.82 9.87
N CYS A 65 -16.03 -4.91 11.18
CA CYS A 65 -17.13 -5.60 11.84
C CYS A 65 -18.18 -4.55 12.24
N TYR A 66 -18.92 -4.00 11.28
CA TYR A 66 -20.12 -3.21 11.59
C TYR A 66 -21.32 -4.15 11.76
N TYR A 67 -21.96 -4.08 12.93
CA TYR A 67 -23.28 -4.66 13.20
C TYR A 67 -24.38 -3.62 12.95
#